data_AF-A0A535EFV1-F1
#
_entry.id   AF-A0A535EFV1-F1
#
_cell.length_a   1.000
_cell.length_b   1.000
_cell.length_c   1.000
_cell.angle_alpha   90.00
_cell.angle_beta   90.00
_cell.angle_gamma   90.00
#
_symmetry.space_group_name_H-M   'P 1'
#
loop_
_entity.id
_entity.type
_entity.pdbx_description
1 polymer ?
#
loop_
_entity_poly.entity_id
_entity_poly.type
_entity_poly.pdbx_seq_one_letter_code
_entity_poly.pdbx_strand_id
1 'polypeptide(L)' 'MRRAVGAPRRGRADGVLLNGIGPDSVPSLTARALLRHDARRGVDLVLLPERVLTLNPTARAIVARCDGRQTVREIAADLQ' A
#
# COMPACT_ATOMS: atom_id res chain seq x y z
N MET A 1 -1.01 -10.47 -27.65
CA MET A 1 0.15 -9.57 -27.74
C MET A 1 0.50 -9.07 -26.33
N ARG A 2 1.65 -9.47 -25.80
CA ARG A 2 2.07 -9.21 -24.40
C ARG A 2 2.81 -7.88 -24.33
N ARG A 3 2.28 -6.88 -23.63
CA ARG A 3 2.99 -5.62 -23.37
C ARG A 3 3.76 -5.78 -22.06
N ALA A 4 5.08 -5.89 -22.18
CA ALA A 4 5.99 -5.81 -21.04
C ALA A 4 5.88 -4.40 -20.43
N VAL A 5 5.36 -4.31 -19.21
CA VAL A 5 5.44 -3.09 -18.41
C VAL A 5 6.75 -3.17 -17.63
N GLY A 6 7.69 -2.30 -17.99
CA GLY A 6 8.99 -2.18 -17.35
C GLY A 6 8.87 -1.86 -15.87
N ALA A 7 9.75 -2.47 -15.07
CA ALA A 7 9.85 -2.28 -13.63
C ALA A 7 10.39 -0.88 -13.28
N PRO A 8 9.89 -0.24 -12.21
CA PRO A 8 10.71 0.69 -11.46
C PRO A 8 11.60 -0.11 -10.50
N ARG A 9 12.85 -0.39 -10.91
CA ARG A 9 13.92 -0.72 -9.96
C ARG A 9 14.73 0.54 -9.70
N ARG A 10 14.45 1.23 -8.60
CA ARG A 10 15.44 1.92 -7.75
C ARG A 10 14.77 2.61 -6.57
N GLY A 11 15.10 2.11 -5.39
CA GLY A 11 14.93 2.78 -4.11
C GLY A 11 15.99 2.23 -3.17
N ARG A 12 17.26 2.54 -3.44
CA ARG A 12 18.32 2.38 -2.45
C ARG A 12 18.03 3.43 -1.39
N ALA A 13 17.50 3.00 -0.25
CA ALA A 13 17.29 3.85 0.91
C ALA A 13 18.66 4.16 1.55
N ASP A 14 19.43 5.03 0.90
CA ASP A 14 20.56 5.69 1.54
C ASP A 14 19.99 6.75 2.50
N GLY A 15 19.92 6.42 3.80
CA GLY A 15 19.58 7.34 4.89
C GLY A 15 18.08 7.62 5.05
N VAL A 16 17.37 6.77 5.80
CA VAL A 16 16.01 7.08 6.28
C VAL A 16 16.11 8.21 7.31
N LEU A 17 15.90 9.45 6.86
CA LEU A 17 15.23 10.43 7.71
C LEU A 17 13.83 9.87 7.95
N LEU A 18 13.40 9.80 9.21
CA LEU A 18 11.99 9.63 9.58
C LEU A 18 11.21 10.89 9.16
N ASN A 19 11.20 11.21 7.87
CA ASN A 19 10.39 12.28 7.31
C ASN A 19 8.97 11.74 7.25
N GLY A 20 8.10 12.34 8.07
CA GLY A 20 6.70 11.95 8.20
C GLY A 20 6.03 11.83 6.83
N ILE A 21 5.15 10.83 6.72
CA ILE A 21 4.27 10.68 5.57
C ILE A 21 3.42 11.95 5.46
N GLY A 22 3.55 12.68 4.35
CA GLY A 22 2.83 13.93 4.08
C GLY A 22 1.76 13.75 3.01
N PRO A 23 0.94 14.79 2.75
CA PRO A 23 -0.15 14.74 1.77
C PRO A 23 0.32 14.38 0.35
N ASP A 24 1.52 14.81 -0.03
CA ASP A 24 2.07 14.61 -1.37
C ASP A 24 2.99 13.37 -1.44
N SER A 25 3.07 12.59 -0.36
CA SER A 25 3.77 11.30 -0.37
C SER A 25 3.01 10.29 -1.24
N VAL A 26 3.75 9.46 -1.99
CA VAL A 26 3.20 8.42 -2.87
C VAL A 26 3.46 7.05 -2.23
N PRO A 27 2.55 6.53 -1.38
CA PRO A 27 2.77 5.31 -0.64
C PRO A 27 2.72 4.07 -1.54
N SER A 28 3.59 3.11 -1.23
CA SER A 28 3.55 1.75 -1.79
C SER A 28 3.68 0.74 -0.65
N LEU A 29 2.96 -0.37 -0.76
CA LEU A 29 3.21 -1.52 0.11
C LEU A 29 4.63 -2.06 -0.10
N THR A 30 5.24 -2.55 0.98
CA THR A 30 6.51 -3.28 0.89
C THR A 30 6.31 -4.55 0.06
N ALA A 31 7.35 -4.99 -0.63
CA ALA A 31 7.28 -6.12 -1.58
C ALA A 31 6.76 -7.43 -0.95
N ARG A 32 6.85 -7.58 0.38
CA ARG A 32 6.39 -8.76 1.12
C ARG A 32 5.02 -8.60 1.78
N ALA A 33 4.39 -7.44 1.67
CA ALA A 33 3.06 -7.22 2.20
C ALA A 33 2.01 -7.72 1.20
N LEU A 34 1.07 -8.54 1.67
CA LEU A 34 -0.01 -9.08 0.85
C LEU A 34 -1.36 -8.62 1.40
N LEU A 35 -2.13 -7.93 0.57
CA LEU A 35 -3.53 -7.61 0.86
C LEU A 35 -4.40 -8.84 0.59
N ARG A 36 -5.15 -9.30 1.59
CA ARG A 36 -6.02 -10.47 1.49
C ARG A 36 -7.38 -10.24 2.15
N HIS A 37 -8.39 -10.93 1.65
CA HIS A 37 -9.69 -11.04 2.28
C HIS A 37 -9.85 -12.48 2.81
N ASP A 38 -10.12 -12.62 4.10
CA ASP A 38 -10.45 -13.92 4.70
C ASP A 38 -11.96 -14.09 4.72
N ALA A 39 -12.46 -14.83 3.73
CA ALA A 39 -13.90 -15.06 3.54
C ALA A 39 -14.57 -15.83 4.70
N ARG A 40 -13.82 -16.64 5.46
CA ARG A 40 -14.40 -17.38 6.60
C ARG A 40 -14.68 -16.45 7.78
N ARG A 41 -13.82 -15.45 7.96
CA ARG A 41 -13.91 -14.49 9.06
C ARG A 41 -14.56 -13.17 8.66
N GLY A 42 -14.75 -12.93 7.36
CA GLY A 42 -15.31 -11.69 6.84
C GLY A 42 -14.43 -10.47 7.10
N VAL A 43 -13.11 -10.66 7.17
CA VAL A 43 -12.15 -9.59 7.51
C VAL A 43 -11.12 -9.37 6.41
N ASP A 44 -10.69 -8.13 6.26
CA ASP A 44 -9.60 -7.75 5.39
C ASP A 44 -8.29 -7.69 6.17
N LEU A 45 -7.22 -8.19 5.56
CA LEU A 45 -5.93 -8.40 6.22
C LEU A 45 -4.79 -7.86 5.36
N VAL A 46 -3.75 -7.34 6.03
CA VAL A 46 -2.39 -7.27 5.47
C VAL A 46 -1.55 -8.34 6.12
N LEU A 47 -1.03 -9.26 5.31
CA LEU A 47 -0.08 -10.27 5.73
C LEU A 47 1.34 -9.72 5.56
N LEU A 48 2.09 -9.65 6.65
CA LEU A 48 3.51 -9.37 6.68
C LEU A 48 4.25 -10.65 7.10
N PRO A 49 5.56 -10.75 6.83
CA PRO A 49 6.33 -11.93 7.23
C PRO A 49 6.27 -12.21 8.74
N GLU A 50 6.24 -11.17 9.56
CA GLU A 50 6.29 -11.27 11.01
C GLU A 50 4.90 -11.20 11.66
N ARG A 51 3.90 -10.61 10.97
CA ARG A 51 2.62 -10.21 11.60
C ARG A 51 1.47 -10.18 10.61
N VAL A 52 0.26 -10.29 11.14
CA VAL A 52 -0.98 -10.07 10.39
C VAL A 52 -1.70 -8.86 10.97
N LEU A 53 -2.12 -7.93 10.11
CA LEU A 53 -2.90 -6.75 10.49
C LEU A 53 -4.32 -6.89 9.98
N THR A 54 -5.31 -6.73 10.86
CA THR A 54 -6.71 -6.63 10.46
C THR A 54 -7.05 -5.20 10.07
N LEU A 55 -7.75 -5.03 8.96
CA LEU A 55 -8.16 -3.74 8.43
C LEU A 55 -9.64 -3.51 8.71
N ASN A 56 -9.97 -2.27 9.05
CA ASN A 56 -11.34 -1.78 8.93
C ASN A 56 -11.65 -1.44 7.45
N PRO A 57 -12.91 -1.16 7.08
CA PRO A 57 -13.28 -0.89 5.69
C PRO A 57 -12.50 0.27 5.05
N THR A 58 -12.31 1.38 5.78
CA THR A 58 -11.55 2.53 5.28
C THR A 58 -10.08 2.19 5.05
N ALA A 59 -9.44 1.51 6.00
CA ALA A 59 -8.05 1.08 5.88
C ALA A 59 -7.86 0.11 4.71
N ARG A 60 -8.81 -0.80 4.48
CA ARG A 60 -8.80 -1.66 3.27
C ARG A 60 -8.83 -0.81 2.01
N ALA A 61 -9.72 0.17 1.94
CA ALA A 61 -9.87 1.01 0.75
C ALA A 61 -8.63 1.89 0.49
N ILE A 62 -7.95 2.35 1.55
CA ILE A 62 -6.66 3.07 1.45
C ILE A 62 -5.56 2.11 0.98
N VAL A 63 -5.37 0.98 1.66
CA VAL A 63 -4.27 0.03 1.37
C VAL A 63 -4.36 -0.55 -0.05
N ALA A 64 -5.58 -0.74 -0.57
CA ALA A 64 -5.80 -1.19 -1.95
C ALA A 64 -5.27 -0.20 -3.01
N ARG A 65 -5.06 1.08 -2.64
CA ARG A 65 -4.53 2.15 -3.51
C ARG A 65 -3.06 2.48 -3.25
N CYS A 66 -2.43 1.89 -2.22
CA CYS A 66 -1.02 2.07 -1.91
C CYS A 66 -0.12 1.25 -2.85
N ASP A 67 -0.15 1.56 -4.14
CA ASP A 67 0.59 0.87 -5.20
C ASP A 67 1.76 1.69 -5.77
N GLY A 68 2.07 2.84 -5.15
CA GLY A 68 3.13 3.74 -5.58
C GLY A 68 2.75 4.67 -6.74
N ARG A 69 1.45 4.88 -7.01
CA ARG A 69 0.99 5.71 -8.14
C ARG A 69 0.22 6.96 -7.73
N GLN A 70 -0.51 6.91 -6.63
CA GLN A 70 -1.32 8.02 -6.13
C GLN A 70 -0.70 8.63 -4.87
N THR A 71 -0.86 9.94 -4.71
CA THR A 71 -0.52 10.66 -3.47
C THR A 71 -1.54 10.37 -2.37
N VAL A 72 -1.14 10.59 -1.10
CA VAL A 72 -2.07 10.50 0.05
C VAL A 72 -3.27 11.44 -0.14
N ARG A 73 -3.05 12.65 -0.68
CA ARG A 73 -4.09 13.63 -0.97
C ARG A 73 -5.12 13.10 -1.97
N GLU A 74 -4.68 12.50 -3.07
CA GLU A 74 -5.57 11.92 -4.09
C GLU A 74 -6.37 10.74 -3.50
N ILE A 75 -5.71 9.85 -2.76
CA ILE A 75 -6.38 8.72 -2.09
C ILE A 75 -7.47 9.22 -1.12
N ALA A 76 -7.17 10.29 -0.35
CA ALA A 76 -8.13 10.86 0.59
C ALA A 76 -9.33 11.53 -0.10
N ALA A 77 -9.10 12.20 -1.24
CA ALA A 77 -10.18 12.79 -2.04
C ALA A 77 -11.11 11.73 -2.64
N ASP A 78 -10.58 10.55 -3.01
CA ASP A 78 -11.37 9.45 -3.58
C ASP A 78 -12.23 8.68 -2.55
N LEU A 79 -12.11 8.99 -1.25
CA LEU A 79 -12.72 8.24 -0.14
C LEU A 79 -13.79 9.03 0.64
N GLN A 80 -14.22 10.18 0.12
CA GLN A 80 -15.17 11.11 0.76
C GLN A 80 -16.59 10.55 0.86
#